data_AF-A0A5S3QHJ7-F1
#
_entry.id   AF-A0A5S3QHJ7-F1
#
_cell.length_a   1.000
_cell.length_b   1.000
_cell.length_c   1.000
_cell.angle_alpha   90.00
_cell.angle_beta   90.00
_cell.angle_gamma   90.00
#
_symmetry.space_group_name_H-M   'P 1'
#
loop_
_entity.id
_entity.type
_entity.pdbx_description
1 polymer ?
#
loop_
_entity_poly.entity_id
_entity_poly.type
_entity_poly.pdbx_seq_one_letter_code
_entity_poly.pdbx_strand_id
1 'polypeptide(L)' 'MDSRGRALDNIMIERFWRSLKYEEVYLKDYGSPRAARSNIRDYMNLYNHERPHQSLDYQTPASIYFR' A
#
# COMPACT_ATOMS: atom_id res chain seq x y z
N MET A 1 -26.40 -16.41 -0.24
CA MET A 1 -25.81 -15.81 -1.45
C MET A 1 -24.57 -15.07 -0.96
N ASP A 2 -23.41 -15.72 -1.07
CA ASP A 2 -22.18 -15.25 -0.46
C ASP A 2 -21.75 -13.95 -1.13
N SER A 3 -21.46 -12.93 -0.32
CA SER A 3 -21.05 -11.58 -0.70
C SER A 3 -19.67 -11.50 -1.35
N ARG A 4 -19.15 -12.59 -1.93
CA ARG A 4 -17.83 -12.66 -2.59
C ARG A 4 -17.85 -11.93 -3.92
N GLY A 5 -16.91 -11.00 -4.11
CA GLY A 5 -16.69 -10.32 -5.39
C GLY A 5 -17.37 -8.96 -5.51
N ARG A 6 -17.69 -8.30 -4.39
CA ARG A 6 -18.22 -6.93 -4.42
C ARG A 6 -17.07 -5.95 -4.65
N ALA A 7 -17.35 -4.84 -5.32
CA ALA A 7 -16.39 -3.74 -5.48
C ALA A 7 -15.86 -3.23 -4.12
N LEU A 8 -16.68 -3.29 -3.06
CA LEU A 8 -16.29 -2.93 -1.69
C LEU A 8 -15.20 -3.84 -1.12
N ASP A 9 -15.11 -5.09 -1.57
CA ASP A 9 -14.07 -6.00 -1.09
C ASP A 9 -12.68 -5.61 -1.66
N ASN A 10 -12.65 -4.93 -2.81
CA ASN A 10 -11.43 -4.53 -3.52
C ASN A 10 -11.00 -3.06 -3.26
N ILE A 11 -11.87 -2.24 -2.66
CA ILE A 11 -11.65 -0.79 -2.55
C ILE A 11 -10.35 -0.44 -1.79
N MET A 12 -9.98 -1.24 -0.79
CA MET A 12 -8.78 -1.01 0.02
C MET A 12 -7.50 -1.27 -0.80
N ILE A 13 -7.49 -2.37 -1.57
CA ILE A 13 -6.33 -2.72 -2.38
C ILE A 13 -6.22 -1.78 -3.59
N GLU A 14 -7.33 -1.33 -4.18
CA GLU A 14 -7.33 -0.31 -5.24
C GLU A 14 -6.76 1.03 -4.75
N ARG A 15 -7.15 1.47 -3.56
CA ARG A 15 -6.61 2.68 -2.93
C ARG A 15 -5.11 2.56 -2.69
N PHE A 16 -4.66 1.43 -2.17
CA PHE A 16 -3.24 1.14 -2.01
C PHE A 16 -2.47 1.22 -3.33
N TRP A 17 -2.95 0.56 -4.39
CA TRP A 17 -2.31 0.59 -5.70
C TRP A 17 -2.26 2.00 -6.29
N ARG A 18 -3.27 2.83 -6.05
CA ARG A 18 -3.24 4.24 -6.44
C ARG A 18 -2.11 4.98 -5.71
N SER A 19 -2.01 4.87 -4.39
CA SER A 19 -0.94 5.52 -3.63
C SER A 19 0.45 5.07 -4.09
N LEU A 20 0.70 3.75 -4.17
CA LEU A 20 1.99 3.22 -4.63
C LEU A 20 2.37 3.75 -6.01
N LYS A 21 1.42 3.78 -6.95
CA LYS A 21 1.74 4.24 -8.31
C LYS A 21 2.10 5.72 -8.34
N TYR A 22 1.31 6.57 -7.69
CA TYR A 22 1.49 8.02 -7.74
C TYR A 22 2.65 8.53 -6.88
N GLU A 23 2.90 7.89 -5.74
CA GLU A 23 3.89 8.37 -4.76
C GLU A 23 5.27 7.73 -4.98
N GLU A 24 5.36 6.62 -5.72
CA GLU A 24 6.62 5.87 -5.87
C GLU A 24 6.89 5.53 -7.35
N VAL A 25 6.03 4.75 -8.00
CA VAL A 25 6.32 4.18 -9.34
C VAL A 25 6.37 5.23 -10.44
N TYR A 26 5.46 6.21 -10.46
CA TYR A 26 5.39 7.22 -11.51
C TYR A 26 6.43 8.34 -11.34
N LEU A 27 7.00 8.48 -10.14
CA LEU A 27 8.01 9.50 -9.85
C LEU A 27 9.44 9.01 -10.14
N LYS A 28 9.64 7.70 -10.24
CA LYS A 28 10.97 7.09 -10.31
C LYS A 28 11.21 6.43 -11.67
N ASP A 29 12.35 6.75 -12.25
CA ASP A 29 12.93 5.97 -13.34
C ASP A 29 13.90 4.93 -12.75
N TYR A 30 13.54 3.66 -12.81
CA TYR A 30 14.33 2.59 -12.20
C TYR A 30 15.42 2.12 -13.16
N GLY A 31 16.69 2.33 -12.80
CA GLY A 31 17.82 1.85 -13.61
C GLY A 31 17.95 0.31 -13.71
N SER A 32 17.24 -0.46 -12.89
CA SER A 32 17.14 -1.93 -13.03
C SER A 32 15.95 -2.51 -12.25
N PRO A 33 15.49 -3.74 -12.60
CA PRO A 33 14.47 -4.44 -11.81
C PRO A 33 14.86 -4.67 -10.35
N ARG A 34 16.17 -4.82 -10.05
CA ARG A 34 16.66 -4.96 -8.67
C ARG A 34 16.49 -3.66 -7.90
N ALA A 35 16.78 -2.52 -8.53
CA ALA A 35 16.58 -1.20 -7.93
C ALA A 35 15.07 -0.95 -7.66
N ALA A 36 14.20 -1.29 -8.62
CA ALA A 36 12.76 -1.20 -8.45
C ALA A 36 12.26 -2.01 -7.25
N ARG A 37 12.69 -3.27 -7.12
CA ARG A 37 12.31 -4.12 -5.97
C ARG A 37 12.75 -3.54 -4.62
N SER A 38 13.95 -2.97 -4.53
CA SER A 38 14.41 -2.35 -3.29
C SER A 38 13.57 -1.13 -2.93
N ASN A 39 13.40 -0.21 -3.89
CA ASN A 39 12.64 1.02 -3.71
C ASN A 39 11.18 0.74 -3.33
N ILE A 40 10.52 -0.17 -4.04
CA ILE A 40 9.15 -0.60 -3.72
C ILE A 40 9.08 -1.23 -2.32
N ARG A 41 10.05 -2.07 -1.93
CA ARG A 41 10.11 -2.63 -0.57
C ARG A 41 10.21 -1.54 0.49
N ASP A 42 11.05 -0.54 0.25
CA ASP A 42 11.24 0.57 1.19
C ASP A 42 9.95 1.39 1.30
N TYR A 43 9.24 1.62 0.20
CA TYR A 43 7.90 2.21 0.21
C TYR A 43 6.87 1.34 0.97
N MET A 44 6.91 0.01 0.83
CA MET A 44 6.02 -0.88 1.59
C MET A 44 6.26 -0.77 3.10
N ASN A 45 7.51 -0.65 3.52
CA ASN A 45 7.85 -0.47 4.93
C ASN A 45 7.26 0.85 5.45
N LEU A 46 7.45 1.96 4.72
CA LEU A 46 6.86 3.25 5.03
C LEU A 46 5.32 3.15 5.14
N TYR A 47 4.68 2.57 4.13
CA TYR A 47 3.21 2.47 4.07
C TYR A 47 2.62 1.64 5.23
N ASN A 48 3.25 0.52 5.56
CA ASN A 48 2.74 -0.44 6.54
C ASN A 48 3.13 -0.12 7.99
N HIS A 49 4.30 0.45 8.23
CA HIS A 49 4.85 0.58 9.58
C HIS A 49 4.95 2.02 10.07
N GLU A 50 4.97 3.01 9.16
CA GLU A 50 5.24 4.40 9.53
C GLU A 50 4.06 5.33 9.21
N ARG A 51 3.35 5.12 8.09
CA ARG A 51 2.25 5.98 7.64
C ARG A 51 0.97 5.72 8.45
N PRO A 52 0.44 6.72 9.18
CA PRO A 52 -0.89 6.65 9.76
C PRO A 52 -1.97 6.74 8.69
N HIS A 53 -3.05 5.96 8.83
CA HIS A 53 -4.19 6.02 7.90
C HIS A 53 -5.43 6.50 8.64
N GLN A 54 -6.08 7.55 8.13
CA GLN A 54 -7.30 8.09 8.73
C GLN A 54 -8.42 7.04 8.85
N SER A 55 -8.51 6.11 7.89
CA SER A 55 -9.47 4.99 7.93
C SER A 55 -9.17 3.94 9.01
N LEU A 56 -7.99 4.01 9.63
CA LEU A 56 -7.52 3.12 10.69
C LEU A 56 -7.34 3.89 12.02
N ASP A 57 -8.13 4.93 12.24
CA ASP A 57 -8.02 5.81 13.43
C ASP A 57 -6.59 6.36 13.64
N TYR A 58 -5.93 6.72 12.54
CA TYR A 58 -4.53 7.18 12.53
C TYR A 58 -3.52 6.17 13.11
N GLN A 59 -3.83 4.88 13.02
CA GLN A 59 -2.87 3.81 13.26
C GLN A 59 -2.24 3.35 11.95
N THR A 60 -1.15 2.57 12.05
CA THR A 60 -0.47 2.00 10.89
C THR A 60 -1.07 0.63 10.54
N PRO A 61 -1.01 0.19 9.27
CA PRO A 61 -1.56 -1.10 8.88
C PRO A 61 -0.97 -2.26 9.69
N ALA A 62 0.34 -2.22 9.96
CA ALA A 62 1.01 -3.22 10.76
C ALA A 62 0.51 -3.25 12.22
N SER A 63 0.27 -2.10 12.86
CA SER A 63 -0.20 -2.07 14.25
C SER A 63 -1.60 -2.66 14.41
N ILE A 64 -2.46 -2.51 13.39
CA ILE A 64 -3.79 -3.14 13.38
C ILE A 64 -3.68 -4.64 13.10
N TYR A 65 -2.82 -5.05 12.17
CA TYR A 65 -2.71 -6.45 11.73
C TYR A 65 -2.07 -7.37 12.77
N PHE A 66 -1.02 -6.91 13.47
CA PHE A 66 -0.28 -7.71 14.46
C PHE A 66 -0.83 -7.61 15.89
N ARG A 67 -2.04 -7.06 16.05
CA ARG A 67 -2.70 -6.95 17.35
C ARG A 67 -3.30 -8.28 17.82
#